data_AF-A0A2W1UDL0-F1
#
_entry.id   AF-A0A2W1UDL0-F1
#
_cell.length_a   1.000
_cell.length_b   1.000
_cell.length_c   1.000
_cell.angle_alpha   90.00
_cell.angle_beta   90.00
_cell.angle_gamma   90.00
#
_symmetry.space_group_name_H-M   'P 1'
#
loop_
_entity.id
_entity.type
_entity.pdbx_description
1 polymer ?
#
loop_
_entity_poly.entity_id
_entity_poly.type
_entity_poly.pdbx_seq_one_letter_code
_entity_poly.pdbx_strand_id
1 'polypeptide(L)'
;MAQPSRLDSVIALAKRRGFVFQSGEIYGGSRSAWDYGPLGVELKENIKRQWWQRFVRGRGDMVGLDSAVILPRKVWEASGHVATFTDPLVECLHCHHRFREDHLLEAFEAKKGRAPEGGMAEIACPNCGTRGEWTEPREFSGMLKTYLGPVESEEGLNFLRPETAQGIFVDFAQVVTTSRMKPPFGIGQVGKAFRNEITPGNFIFRTREFEQMEIEYFVPPASAEEHYEQWIADSVAFYTDLGIDPENLRRFDVPDGERAHYSDATADIEYRFGFTGSEWGELMGVANRTDFDLNNHIEASGQDLRFFDQAANEKYVPYVIEPSFGLTRALMAFLLDSYHEDEAPNAKGGVDKRTVLRLDPRLAPVKAAVLPLSRNEQLSPVARGLADDLRKNWNVDFDDAGAIGRRYRRHDEIGTPFCITVDFDTLEDKAVTVRERDTMGQERVSLDQLQGYLAQRLLGA
;
A
#
# COMPACT_ATOMS: atom_id res chain seq x y z
N MET A 1 31.66 -8.23 -6.32
CA MET A 1 30.45 -7.55 -5.81
C MET A 1 29.41 -8.63 -5.57
N ALA A 2 28.71 -8.61 -4.44
CA ALA A 2 27.61 -9.56 -4.20
C ALA A 2 26.54 -9.40 -5.29
N GLN A 3 25.84 -10.48 -5.65
CA GLN A 3 24.67 -10.36 -6.53
C GLN A 3 23.62 -9.49 -5.84
N PRO A 4 22.97 -8.56 -6.57
CA PRO A 4 21.92 -7.73 -6.01
C PRO A 4 20.77 -8.60 -5.50
N SER A 5 20.18 -8.23 -4.36
CA SER A 5 19.00 -8.92 -3.85
C SER A 5 17.80 -8.73 -4.78
N ARG A 6 16.73 -9.53 -4.61
CA ARG A 6 15.45 -9.32 -5.30
C ARG A 6 14.92 -7.91 -5.04
N LEU A 7 15.04 -7.45 -3.80
CA LEU A 7 14.67 -6.10 -3.38
C LEU A 7 15.45 -5.01 -4.12
N ASP A 8 16.78 -5.12 -4.20
CA ASP A 8 17.62 -4.15 -4.93
C ASP A 8 17.24 -4.08 -6.42
N SER A 9 16.94 -5.25 -7.01
CA SER A 9 16.57 -5.38 -8.42
C SER A 9 15.21 -4.72 -8.70
N VAL A 10 14.24 -4.88 -7.80
CA VAL A 10 12.93 -4.24 -7.89
C VAL A 10 13.02 -2.72 -7.66
N ILE A 11 13.81 -2.27 -6.69
CA ILE A 11 14.05 -0.84 -6.46
C ILE A 11 14.67 -0.19 -7.71
N ALA A 12 15.66 -0.84 -8.31
CA ALA A 12 16.30 -0.36 -9.54
C ALA A 12 15.31 -0.32 -10.72
N LEU A 13 14.47 -1.34 -10.87
CA LEU A 13 13.41 -1.39 -11.89
C LEU A 13 12.39 -0.26 -11.67
N ALA A 14 11.89 -0.10 -10.45
CA ALA A 14 10.89 0.90 -10.09
C ALA A 14 11.35 2.32 -10.42
N LYS A 15 12.61 2.66 -10.13
CA LYS A 15 13.22 3.94 -10.50
C LYS A 15 13.36 4.08 -12.02
N ARG A 16 13.94 3.06 -12.68
CA ARG A 16 14.22 3.10 -14.13
C ARG A 16 12.96 3.21 -14.99
N ARG A 17 11.86 2.56 -14.57
CA ARG A 17 10.61 2.48 -15.34
C ARG A 17 9.58 3.52 -14.95
N GLY A 18 9.81 4.30 -13.90
CA GLY A 18 8.89 5.38 -13.50
C GLY A 18 7.72 4.90 -12.66
N PHE A 19 7.96 3.94 -11.76
CA PHE A 19 7.05 3.64 -10.67
C PHE A 19 7.23 4.60 -9.50
N VAL A 20 8.48 4.82 -9.07
CA VAL A 20 8.78 5.62 -7.87
C VAL A 20 10.01 6.48 -8.10
N PHE A 21 9.94 7.74 -7.69
CA PHE A 21 11.00 8.73 -7.74
C PHE A 21 11.31 9.27 -6.33
N GLN A 22 12.55 9.69 -6.13
CA GLN A 22 12.93 10.36 -4.90
C GLN A 22 12.26 11.73 -4.87
N SER A 23 11.46 12.01 -3.84
CA SER A 23 10.75 13.29 -3.77
C SER A 23 11.75 14.44 -3.68
N GLY A 24 11.60 15.45 -4.55
CA GLY A 24 12.51 16.59 -4.65
C GLY A 24 13.94 16.23 -5.10
N GLU A 25 14.12 15.20 -5.93
CA GLU A 25 15.45 14.69 -6.36
C GLU A 25 16.39 15.79 -6.87
N ILE A 26 15.89 16.73 -7.69
CA ILE A 26 16.69 17.84 -8.23
C ILE A 26 17.21 18.82 -7.15
N TYR A 27 16.65 18.78 -5.94
CA TYR A 27 17.04 19.57 -4.78
C TYR A 27 17.83 18.75 -3.74
N GLY A 28 18.29 17.54 -4.10
CA GLY A 28 19.02 16.64 -3.21
C GLY A 28 18.15 15.60 -2.49
N GLY A 29 16.84 15.61 -2.75
CA GLY A 29 15.89 14.63 -2.22
C GLY A 29 15.46 14.88 -0.77
N SER A 30 14.21 14.57 -0.46
CA SER A 30 13.68 14.56 0.90
C SER A 30 13.66 13.13 1.47
N ARG A 31 14.32 12.92 2.60
CA ARG A 31 14.37 11.59 3.25
C ARG A 31 12.95 11.12 3.62
N SER A 32 12.67 9.84 3.37
CA SER A 32 11.37 9.20 3.67
C SER A 32 10.18 9.85 2.96
N ALA A 33 10.42 10.52 1.82
CA ALA A 33 9.41 11.06 0.94
C ALA A 33 9.67 10.61 -0.50
N TRP A 34 8.62 10.16 -1.17
CA TRP A 34 8.70 9.56 -2.50
C TRP A 34 7.54 10.02 -3.37
N ASP A 35 7.82 10.27 -4.63
CA ASP A 35 6.82 10.60 -5.63
C ASP A 35 6.54 9.36 -6.49
N TYR A 36 5.29 9.17 -6.90
CA TYR A 36 4.90 8.05 -7.77
C TYR A 36 4.86 8.54 -9.22
N GLY A 37 5.64 7.91 -10.09
CA GLY A 37 5.68 8.22 -11.51
C GLY A 37 4.45 7.69 -12.26
N PRO A 38 4.38 7.84 -13.59
CA PRO A 38 3.19 7.45 -14.37
C PRO A 38 2.73 6.00 -14.12
N LEU A 39 3.66 5.04 -14.06
CA LEU A 39 3.30 3.64 -13.79
C LEU A 39 2.96 3.38 -12.32
N GLY A 40 3.57 4.15 -11.42
CA GLY A 40 3.33 4.03 -9.98
C GLY A 40 1.94 4.53 -9.60
N VAL A 41 1.50 5.66 -10.17
CA VAL A 41 0.16 6.18 -9.97
C VAL A 41 -0.88 5.17 -10.45
N GLU A 42 -0.73 4.65 -11.67
CA GLU A 42 -1.65 3.65 -12.23
C GLU A 42 -1.71 2.37 -11.38
N LEU A 43 -0.56 1.85 -10.91
CA LEU A 43 -0.55 0.70 -10.01
C LEU A 43 -1.27 1.00 -8.69
N LYS A 44 -1.04 2.17 -8.09
CA LYS A 44 -1.72 2.58 -6.85
C LYS A 44 -3.22 2.71 -7.04
N GLU A 45 -3.66 3.37 -8.11
CA GLU A 45 -5.09 3.49 -8.41
C GLU A 45 -5.74 2.14 -8.66
N ASN A 46 -5.05 1.22 -9.36
CA ASN A 46 -5.55 -0.13 -9.56
C ASN A 46 -5.71 -0.89 -8.23
N ILE A 47 -4.71 -0.85 -7.34
CA ILE A 47 -4.78 -1.49 -6.01
C ILE A 47 -5.95 -0.91 -5.21
N LYS A 48 -6.07 0.43 -5.15
CA LYS A 48 -7.20 1.10 -4.47
C LYS A 48 -8.54 0.67 -5.04
N ARG A 49 -8.64 0.58 -6.37
CA ARG A 49 -9.88 0.18 -7.03
C ARG A 49 -10.24 -1.27 -6.72
N GLN A 50 -9.29 -2.18 -6.70
CA GLN A 50 -9.53 -3.58 -6.33
C GLN A 50 -9.93 -3.70 -4.87
N TRP A 51 -9.24 -3.00 -3.97
CA TRP A 51 -9.58 -2.97 -2.55
C TRP A 51 -11.00 -2.44 -2.33
N TRP A 52 -11.32 -1.29 -2.92
CA TRP A 52 -12.64 -0.68 -2.81
C TRP A 52 -13.73 -1.56 -3.42
N GLN A 53 -13.45 -2.20 -4.56
CA GLN A 53 -14.40 -3.13 -5.17
C GLN A 53 -14.62 -4.37 -4.30
N ARG A 54 -13.57 -4.93 -3.70
CA ARG A 54 -13.66 -6.14 -2.87
C ARG A 54 -14.36 -5.88 -1.55
N PHE A 55 -13.94 -4.85 -0.84
CA PHE A 55 -14.33 -4.63 0.55
C PHE A 55 -15.43 -3.60 0.74
N VAL A 56 -15.63 -2.66 -0.19
CA VAL A 56 -16.68 -1.64 -0.04
C VAL A 56 -17.86 -1.92 -0.96
N ARG A 57 -17.66 -1.90 -2.27
CA ARG A 57 -18.76 -2.07 -3.26
C ARG A 57 -19.23 -3.51 -3.42
N GLY A 58 -18.36 -4.48 -3.18
CA GLY A 58 -18.65 -5.91 -3.34
C GLY A 58 -19.38 -6.53 -2.16
N ARG A 59 -19.65 -5.74 -1.11
CA ARG A 59 -20.20 -6.18 0.17
C ARG A 59 -21.50 -5.43 0.47
N GLY A 60 -22.51 -6.16 0.93
CA GLY A 60 -23.82 -5.57 1.28
C GLY A 60 -23.86 -4.90 2.66
N ASP A 61 -22.82 -5.12 3.46
CA ASP A 61 -22.65 -4.67 4.84
C ASP A 61 -21.57 -3.57 4.96
N MET A 62 -21.25 -2.89 3.85
CA MET A 62 -20.16 -1.92 3.79
C MET A 62 -20.57 -0.63 3.09
N VAL A 63 -20.05 0.49 3.58
CA VAL A 63 -20.20 1.82 2.98
C VAL A 63 -18.87 2.56 2.95
N GLY A 64 -18.78 3.61 2.12
CA GLY A 64 -17.57 4.40 1.97
C GLY A 64 -17.62 5.74 2.70
N LEU A 65 -16.47 6.22 3.14
CA LEU A 65 -16.26 7.57 3.67
C LEU A 65 -15.00 8.21 3.07
N ASP A 66 -14.98 9.53 3.00
CA ASP A 66 -13.77 10.34 2.75
C ASP A 66 -13.77 11.53 3.72
N SER A 67 -13.07 11.38 4.84
CA SER A 67 -12.93 12.39 5.88
C SER A 67 -11.75 13.33 5.61
N ALA A 68 -11.81 14.53 6.18
CA ALA A 68 -10.73 15.51 6.08
C ALA A 68 -9.42 15.01 6.71
N VAL A 69 -8.28 15.46 6.16
CA VAL A 69 -6.95 15.19 6.73
C VAL A 69 -6.72 15.92 8.05
N ILE A 70 -7.26 17.14 8.17
CA ILE A 70 -7.12 17.97 9.36
C ILE A 70 -8.45 17.92 10.11
N LEU A 71 -8.50 17.09 11.14
CA LEU A 71 -9.63 17.00 12.08
C LEU A 71 -9.42 17.96 13.26
N PRO A 72 -10.50 18.36 13.97
CA PRO A 72 -10.37 19.18 15.17
C PRO A 72 -9.41 18.55 16.18
N ARG A 73 -8.52 19.36 16.78
CA ARG A 73 -7.53 18.93 17.78
C ARG A 73 -8.09 17.98 18.84
N LYS A 74 -9.31 18.23 19.33
CA LYS A 74 -9.99 17.41 20.35
C LYS A 74 -10.17 15.95 19.95
N VAL A 75 -10.26 15.64 18.66
CA VAL A 75 -10.35 14.25 18.15
C VAL A 75 -9.07 13.48 18.48
N TRP A 76 -7.91 14.11 18.33
CA TRP A 76 -6.60 13.52 18.63
C TRP A 76 -6.29 13.47 20.12
N GLU A 77 -6.90 14.35 20.90
CA GLU A 77 -6.85 14.32 22.37
C GLU A 77 -7.71 13.16 22.90
N ALA A 78 -8.96 13.04 22.41
CA ALA A 78 -9.89 11.97 22.81
C ALA A 78 -9.37 10.58 22.46
N SER A 79 -8.76 10.42 21.28
CA SER A 79 -8.16 9.14 20.85
C SER A 79 -6.81 8.82 21.52
N GLY A 80 -6.29 9.69 22.39
CA GLY A 80 -5.03 9.47 23.10
C GLY A 80 -3.77 9.80 22.29
N HIS A 81 -3.85 10.01 20.98
CA HIS A 81 -2.71 10.28 20.10
C HIS A 81 -1.82 11.44 20.57
N VAL A 82 -2.42 12.54 21.07
CA VAL A 82 -1.64 13.68 21.59
C VAL A 82 -0.80 13.29 22.81
N ALA A 83 -1.27 12.35 23.63
CA ALA A 83 -0.63 11.94 24.87
C ALA A 83 0.36 10.79 24.67
N THR A 84 0.07 9.83 23.78
CA THR A 84 0.80 8.56 23.69
C THR A 84 1.60 8.38 22.40
N PHE A 85 1.40 9.23 21.39
CA PHE A 85 2.11 9.12 20.12
C PHE A 85 3.46 9.86 20.19
N THR A 86 4.28 9.50 21.18
CA THR A 86 5.62 10.01 21.41
C THR A 86 6.63 8.87 21.46
N ASP A 87 7.77 9.06 20.80
CA ASP A 87 8.87 8.11 20.79
C ASP A 87 10.07 8.69 21.58
N PRO A 88 10.76 7.88 22.41
CA PRO A 88 11.97 8.30 23.09
C PRO A 88 13.13 8.37 22.09
N LEU A 89 13.66 9.58 21.90
CA LEU A 89 14.71 9.85 20.90
C LEU A 89 16.05 10.17 21.56
N VAL A 90 17.09 9.49 21.09
CA VAL A 90 18.50 9.73 21.46
C VAL A 90 19.32 10.14 20.23
N GLU A 91 20.33 10.98 20.43
CA GLU A 91 21.30 11.37 19.40
C GLU A 91 22.69 10.86 19.77
N CYS A 92 23.41 10.24 18.83
CA CYS A 92 24.80 9.87 19.02
C CYS A 92 25.66 11.14 19.07
N LEU A 93 26.35 11.36 20.19
CA LEU A 93 27.18 12.57 20.40
C LEU A 93 28.37 12.67 19.44
N HIS A 94 28.73 11.57 18.76
CA HIS A 94 29.85 11.54 17.83
C HIS A 94 29.45 11.83 16.38
N CYS A 95 28.39 11.19 15.88
CA CYS A 95 27.97 11.30 14.47
C CYS A 95 26.67 12.08 14.26
N HIS A 96 26.06 12.57 15.35
CA HIS A 96 24.81 13.33 15.38
C HIS A 96 23.62 12.67 14.68
N HIS A 97 23.70 11.35 14.44
CA HIS A 97 22.57 10.58 13.96
C HIS A 97 21.62 10.30 15.12
N ARG A 98 20.33 10.45 14.83
CA ARG A 98 19.24 10.24 15.77
C ARG A 98 18.63 8.87 15.58
N PHE A 99 18.27 8.26 16.70
CA PHE A 99 17.71 6.93 16.75
C PHE A 99 16.59 6.91 17.78
N ARG A 100 15.65 5.99 17.58
CA ARG A 100 14.70 5.59 18.60
C ARG A 100 15.42 4.76 19.66
N GLU A 101 15.27 5.13 20.91
CA GLU A 101 15.95 4.50 22.04
C GLU A 101 15.52 3.04 22.20
N ASP A 102 14.21 2.79 22.16
CA ASP A 102 13.62 1.46 22.27
C ASP A 102 14.09 0.50 21.18
N HIS A 103 14.12 0.92 19.90
CA HIS A 103 14.66 0.10 18.81
C HIS A 103 16.14 -0.28 19.03
N LEU A 104 16.93 0.60 19.65
CA LEU A 104 18.33 0.31 19.96
C LEU A 104 18.46 -0.72 21.09
N LEU A 105 17.57 -0.67 22.08
CA LEU A 105 17.46 -1.64 23.17
C LEU A 105 17.02 -3.01 22.63
N GLU A 106 15.92 -3.05 21.87
CA GLU A 106 15.40 -4.28 21.23
C GLU A 106 16.45 -4.96 20.33
N ALA A 107 17.13 -4.18 19.49
CA ALA A 107 18.18 -4.71 18.63
C ALA A 107 19.38 -5.27 19.42
N PHE A 108 19.69 -4.68 20.58
CA PHE A 108 20.70 -5.22 21.48
C PHE A 108 20.24 -6.54 22.10
N GLU A 109 19.02 -6.60 22.60
CA GLU A 109 18.42 -7.79 23.22
C GLU A 109 18.36 -8.95 22.24
N ALA A 110 17.84 -8.71 21.03
CA ALA A 110 17.79 -9.72 19.98
C ALA A 110 19.17 -10.28 19.63
N LYS A 111 20.22 -9.44 19.68
CA LYS A 111 21.60 -9.84 19.35
C LYS A 111 22.33 -10.51 20.52
N LYS A 112 21.99 -10.17 21.76
CA LYS A 112 22.74 -10.57 22.97
C LYS A 112 21.99 -11.55 23.85
N GLY A 113 20.70 -11.75 23.62
CA GLY A 113 19.82 -12.60 24.43
C GLY A 113 19.58 -12.06 25.85
N ARG A 114 19.86 -10.77 26.10
CA ARG A 114 19.62 -10.10 27.40
C ARG A 114 19.45 -8.59 27.22
N ALA A 115 18.74 -7.98 28.18
CA ALA A 115 18.69 -6.53 28.35
C ALA A 115 20.08 -5.93 28.62
N PRO A 116 20.37 -4.71 28.16
CA PRO A 116 21.60 -4.00 28.50
C PRO A 116 21.58 -3.57 29.97
N GLU A 117 22.52 -4.08 30.79
CA GLU A 117 22.57 -3.82 32.23
C GLU A 117 22.92 -2.36 32.56
N GLY A 118 23.62 -1.67 31.64
CA GLY A 118 23.94 -0.25 31.73
C GLY A 118 23.04 0.65 30.88
N GLY A 119 21.91 0.15 30.37
CA GLY A 119 21.07 0.85 29.41
C GLY A 119 21.84 1.29 28.16
N MET A 120 21.60 2.52 27.72
CA MET A 120 22.22 3.10 26.51
C MET A 120 23.75 3.17 26.55
N ALA A 121 24.37 3.14 27.75
CA ALA A 121 25.83 3.14 27.88
C ALA A 121 26.49 1.89 27.26
N GLU A 122 25.75 0.76 27.22
CA GLU A 122 26.25 -0.50 26.69
C GLU A 122 26.06 -0.63 25.16
N ILE A 123 25.26 0.26 24.56
CA ILE A 123 24.87 0.20 23.15
C ILE A 123 25.87 0.97 22.28
N ALA A 124 26.32 0.32 21.21
CA ALA A 124 27.15 0.93 20.18
C ALA A 124 26.27 1.55 19.09
N CYS A 125 26.62 2.76 18.66
CA CYS A 125 25.95 3.45 17.57
C CYS A 125 26.00 2.59 16.29
N PRO A 126 24.85 2.23 15.69
CA PRO A 126 24.83 1.41 14.47
C PRO A 126 25.54 2.06 13.27
N ASN A 127 25.64 3.39 13.28
CA ASN A 127 26.23 4.15 12.18
C ASN A 127 27.75 4.32 12.28
N CYS A 128 28.29 4.65 13.47
CA CYS A 128 29.72 4.95 13.64
C CYS A 128 30.46 4.03 14.62
N GLY A 129 29.76 3.13 15.32
CA GLY A 129 30.35 2.19 16.27
C GLY A 129 30.73 2.78 17.64
N THR A 130 30.61 4.10 17.83
CA THR A 130 30.86 4.76 19.13
C THR A 130 29.91 4.21 20.19
N ARG A 131 30.43 3.86 21.37
CA ARG A 131 29.66 3.18 22.43
C ARG A 131 29.36 4.13 23.59
N GLY A 132 28.10 4.14 24.02
CA GLY A 132 27.66 4.83 25.23
C GLY A 132 27.68 6.35 25.20
N GLU A 133 27.98 6.97 24.05
CA GLU A 133 27.98 8.43 23.88
C GLU A 133 26.66 8.89 23.23
N TRP A 134 25.61 8.98 24.05
CA TRP A 134 24.25 9.36 23.66
C TRP A 134 23.78 10.60 24.40
N THR A 135 22.90 11.40 23.80
CA THR A 135 22.16 12.45 24.52
C THR A 135 21.15 11.83 25.48
N GLU A 136 20.70 12.61 26.48
CA GLU A 136 19.49 12.27 27.24
C GLU A 136 18.29 12.06 26.30
N PRO A 137 17.43 11.05 26.54
CA PRO A 137 16.23 10.83 25.77
C PRO A 137 15.31 12.05 25.77
N ARG A 138 14.76 12.39 24.60
CA ARG A 138 13.73 13.41 24.46
C ARG A 138 12.50 12.81 23.80
N GLU A 139 11.34 13.12 24.37
CA GLU A 139 10.05 12.76 23.78
C GLU A 139 9.87 13.49 22.44
N PHE A 140 9.67 12.70 21.39
CA PHE A 140 9.43 13.20 20.05
C PHE A 140 8.03 12.79 19.61
N SER A 141 7.16 13.77 19.31
CA SER A 141 5.82 13.46 18.81
C SER A 141 5.88 12.91 17.39
N GLY A 142 5.28 11.73 17.20
CA GLY A 142 5.08 11.12 15.90
C GLY A 142 4.03 11.83 15.05
N MET A 143 3.27 12.79 15.58
CA MET A 143 2.28 13.55 14.82
C MET A 143 2.88 14.79 14.17
N LEU A 144 2.55 15.03 12.89
CA LEU A 144 2.92 16.27 12.22
C LEU A 144 1.98 17.41 12.61
N LYS A 145 2.56 18.48 13.16
CA LYS A 145 1.85 19.70 13.58
C LYS A 145 1.67 20.67 12.42
N THR A 146 0.56 21.39 12.43
CA THR A 146 0.27 22.52 11.56
C THR A 146 -0.52 23.59 12.33
N TYR A 147 -0.64 24.79 11.78
CA TYR A 147 -1.39 25.88 12.39
C TYR A 147 -2.46 26.38 11.42
N LEU A 148 -3.71 26.36 11.86
CA LEU A 148 -4.83 26.94 11.12
C LEU A 148 -5.04 28.39 11.56
N GLY A 149 -5.17 29.29 10.59
CA GLY A 149 -5.39 30.71 10.81
C GLY A 149 -4.26 31.60 10.28
N PRO A 150 -4.43 32.92 10.35
CA PRO A 150 -3.47 33.88 9.79
C PRO A 150 -2.19 34.03 10.61
N VAL A 151 -2.19 33.54 11.86
CA VAL A 151 -1.07 33.64 12.80
C VAL A 151 -0.85 32.28 13.45
N GLU A 152 0.40 31.83 13.49
CA GLU A 152 0.79 30.64 14.25
C GLU A 152 0.54 30.89 15.74
N SER A 153 -0.43 30.18 16.30
CA SER A 153 -0.86 30.32 17.70
C SER A 153 -1.26 28.96 18.25
N GLU A 154 -1.19 28.80 19.57
CA GLU A 154 -1.58 27.56 20.24
C GLU A 154 -3.08 27.22 20.00
N GLU A 155 -3.93 28.24 19.87
CA GLU A 155 -5.34 28.08 19.50
C GLU A 155 -5.52 27.51 18.07
N GLY A 156 -4.61 27.89 17.16
CA GLY A 156 -4.56 27.39 15.79
C GLY A 156 -3.87 26.03 15.64
N LEU A 157 -3.27 25.47 16.69
CA LEU A 157 -2.52 24.21 16.61
C LEU A 157 -3.44 23.04 16.22
N ASN A 158 -3.11 22.40 15.10
CA ASN A 158 -3.78 21.24 14.56
C ASN A 158 -2.74 20.20 14.09
N PHE A 159 -3.23 19.05 13.65
CA PHE A 159 -2.38 17.94 13.22
C PHE A 159 -2.82 17.45 11.84
N LEU A 160 -1.83 16.97 11.07
CA LEU A 160 -2.11 16.09 9.96
C LEU A 160 -2.37 14.70 10.53
N ARG A 161 -3.48 14.06 10.13
CA ARG A 161 -3.89 12.78 10.72
C ARG A 161 -2.80 11.68 10.60
N PRO A 162 -2.45 10.96 11.69
CA PRO A 162 -1.50 9.85 11.67
C PRO A 162 -2.10 8.51 11.22
N GLU A 163 -3.44 8.45 11.15
CA GLU A 163 -4.27 7.35 10.68
C GLU A 163 -5.57 7.91 10.08
N THR A 164 -6.36 7.09 9.39
CA THR A 164 -7.62 7.52 8.77
C THR A 164 -8.85 7.12 9.61
N ALA A 165 -8.73 6.10 10.47
CA ALA A 165 -9.75 5.57 11.38
C ALA A 165 -10.56 6.64 12.14
N GLN A 166 -9.90 7.64 12.73
CA GLN A 166 -10.58 8.67 13.54
C GLN A 166 -11.66 9.44 12.78
N GLY A 167 -11.50 9.65 11.47
CA GLY A 167 -12.53 10.27 10.64
C GLY A 167 -13.80 9.41 10.56
N ILE A 168 -13.65 8.09 10.56
CA ILE A 168 -14.77 7.15 10.56
C ILE A 168 -15.52 7.18 11.88
N PHE A 169 -14.80 7.18 13.01
CA PHE A 169 -15.44 7.17 14.34
C PHE A 169 -16.27 8.42 14.60
N VAL A 170 -15.77 9.61 14.23
CA VAL A 170 -16.51 10.86 14.45
C VAL A 170 -17.74 11.01 13.56
N ASP A 171 -17.77 10.32 12.41
CA ASP A 171 -18.91 10.30 11.50
C ASP A 171 -19.85 9.09 11.68
N PHE A 172 -19.56 8.18 12.64
CA PHE A 172 -20.32 6.94 12.86
C PHE A 172 -21.84 7.15 12.92
N ALA A 173 -22.31 8.06 13.78
CA ALA A 173 -23.74 8.31 13.96
C ALA A 173 -24.42 8.84 12.67
N GLN A 174 -23.70 9.66 11.90
CA GLN A 174 -24.20 10.19 10.64
C GLN A 174 -24.28 9.10 9.58
N VAL A 175 -23.28 8.23 9.51
CA VAL A 175 -23.27 7.10 8.56
C VAL A 175 -24.38 6.09 8.90
N VAL A 176 -24.55 5.70 10.16
CA VAL A 176 -25.66 4.84 10.61
C VAL A 176 -27.01 5.42 10.17
N THR A 177 -27.21 6.72 10.38
CA THR A 177 -28.47 7.40 10.08
C THR A 177 -28.73 7.50 8.58
N THR A 178 -27.74 7.96 7.81
CA THR A 178 -27.89 8.28 6.37
C THR A 178 -27.86 7.04 5.49
N SER A 179 -27.06 6.04 5.86
CA SER A 179 -26.92 4.79 5.10
C SER A 179 -27.83 3.67 5.60
N ARG A 180 -28.52 3.87 6.73
CA ARG A 180 -29.43 2.90 7.36
C ARG A 180 -28.77 1.56 7.69
N MET A 181 -27.46 1.59 7.92
CA MET A 181 -26.69 0.40 8.31
C MET A 181 -26.96 0.04 9.77
N LYS A 182 -26.77 -1.24 10.11
CA LYS A 182 -26.91 -1.78 11.46
C LYS A 182 -25.76 -2.75 11.69
N PRO A 183 -25.13 -2.79 12.88
CA PRO A 183 -24.14 -3.81 13.20
C PRO A 183 -24.69 -5.23 12.96
N PRO A 184 -23.90 -6.14 12.37
CA PRO A 184 -22.55 -5.92 11.86
C PRO A 184 -22.53 -5.15 10.53
N PHE A 185 -21.73 -4.09 10.45
CA PHE A 185 -21.45 -3.35 9.21
C PHE A 185 -20.12 -2.62 9.32
N GLY A 186 -19.52 -2.23 8.21
CA GLY A 186 -18.32 -1.41 8.23
C GLY A 186 -18.34 -0.18 7.35
N ILE A 187 -17.37 0.68 7.63
CA ILE A 187 -17.10 1.91 6.89
C ILE A 187 -15.67 1.82 6.39
N GLY A 188 -15.50 1.82 5.07
CA GLY A 188 -14.19 1.80 4.42
C GLY A 188 -13.76 3.21 3.98
N GLN A 189 -12.49 3.51 4.16
CA GLN A 189 -11.89 4.77 3.74
C GLN A 189 -10.52 4.54 3.13
N VAL A 190 -10.20 5.32 2.09
CA VAL A 190 -8.86 5.37 1.51
C VAL A 190 -8.38 6.80 1.56
N GLY A 191 -7.19 7.03 2.12
CA GLY A 191 -6.65 8.38 2.13
C GLY A 191 -5.26 8.49 2.72
N LYS A 192 -4.73 9.71 2.70
CA LYS A 192 -3.39 10.01 3.21
C LYS A 192 -3.34 10.01 4.73
N ALA A 193 -2.22 9.54 5.27
CA ALA A 193 -1.85 9.62 6.66
C ALA A 193 -0.38 10.05 6.79
N PHE A 194 -0.06 10.64 7.93
CA PHE A 194 1.19 11.34 8.16
C PHE A 194 1.82 10.95 9.49
N ARG A 195 3.00 10.34 9.44
CA ARG A 195 3.77 10.00 10.64
C ARG A 195 5.13 10.68 10.56
N ASN A 196 5.54 11.33 11.63
CA ASN A 196 6.80 12.06 11.71
C ASN A 196 7.99 11.10 11.89
N GLU A 197 8.16 10.16 10.97
CA GLU A 197 9.12 9.07 11.07
C GLU A 197 10.56 9.57 11.32
N ILE A 198 11.19 8.97 12.32
CA ILE A 198 12.54 9.30 12.80
C ILE A 198 13.57 8.54 11.97
N THR A 199 13.32 7.25 11.71
CA THR A 199 14.33 6.36 11.13
C THR A 199 13.98 6.07 9.66
N PRO A 200 14.67 6.72 8.69
CA PRO A 200 14.50 6.40 7.29
C PRO A 200 15.05 4.99 7.00
N GLY A 201 14.29 4.16 6.27
CA GLY A 201 14.76 2.82 5.90
C GLY A 201 13.87 2.10 4.90
N ASN A 202 14.48 1.21 4.12
CA ASN A 202 13.84 0.25 3.22
C ASN A 202 12.93 0.85 2.13
N PHE A 203 13.47 1.78 1.33
CA PHE A 203 12.78 2.36 0.17
C PHE A 203 11.45 3.04 0.55
N ILE A 204 10.31 2.59 0.00
CA ILE A 204 8.98 3.14 0.29
C ILE A 204 8.32 2.51 1.53
N PHE A 205 9.00 1.63 2.26
CA PHE A 205 8.41 0.93 3.40
C PHE A 205 8.16 1.83 4.62
N ARG A 206 9.08 2.76 4.91
CA ARG A 206 8.96 3.75 5.99
C ARG A 206 8.99 5.16 5.42
N THR A 207 7.81 5.78 5.30
CA THR A 207 7.63 7.13 4.75
C THR A 207 6.89 8.02 5.74
N ARG A 208 7.06 9.34 5.60
CA ARG A 208 6.35 10.32 6.45
C ARG A 208 4.94 10.63 5.96
N GLU A 209 4.73 10.44 4.67
CA GLU A 209 3.43 10.55 4.00
C GLU A 209 3.18 9.22 3.29
N PHE A 210 2.01 8.65 3.53
CA PHE A 210 1.57 7.42 2.87
C PHE A 210 0.04 7.41 2.75
N GLU A 211 -0.49 6.44 2.04
CA GLU A 211 -1.93 6.19 1.95
C GLU A 211 -2.25 4.89 2.67
N GLN A 212 -3.35 4.91 3.42
CA GLN A 212 -3.94 3.73 4.04
C GLN A 212 -5.30 3.46 3.40
N MET A 213 -5.70 2.19 3.45
CA MET A 213 -7.03 1.72 3.12
C MET A 213 -7.54 1.01 4.37
N GLU A 214 -8.38 1.68 5.13
CA GLU A 214 -8.82 1.21 6.46
C GLU A 214 -10.31 0.95 6.46
N ILE A 215 -10.71 -0.04 7.27
CA ILE A 215 -12.10 -0.40 7.51
C ILE A 215 -12.32 -0.38 9.01
N GLU A 216 -13.34 0.33 9.47
CA GLU A 216 -13.88 0.11 10.82
C GLU A 216 -15.14 -0.73 10.69
N TYR A 217 -15.07 -1.99 11.14
CA TYR A 217 -16.20 -2.92 11.09
C TYR A 217 -16.85 -3.02 12.48
N PHE A 218 -18.01 -2.39 12.62
CA PHE A 218 -18.77 -2.27 13.85
C PHE A 218 -19.64 -3.51 14.06
N VAL A 219 -19.42 -4.22 15.16
CA VAL A 219 -20.04 -5.51 15.46
C VAL A 219 -20.68 -5.54 16.85
N PRO A 220 -21.71 -6.37 17.08
CA PRO A 220 -22.10 -6.74 18.44
C PRO A 220 -20.91 -7.36 19.20
N PRO A 221 -20.70 -7.05 20.49
CA PRO A 221 -19.56 -7.56 21.26
C PRO A 221 -19.45 -9.09 21.26
N ALA A 222 -20.60 -9.80 21.32
CA ALA A 222 -20.66 -11.26 21.35
C ALA A 222 -20.16 -11.94 20.07
N SER A 223 -20.06 -11.22 18.95
CA SER A 223 -19.60 -11.73 17.65
C SER A 223 -18.24 -11.18 17.22
N ALA A 224 -17.54 -10.45 18.10
CA ALA A 224 -16.30 -9.76 17.73
C ALA A 224 -15.18 -10.72 17.30
N GLU A 225 -14.97 -11.82 18.03
CA GLU A 225 -13.94 -12.81 17.73
C GLU A 225 -14.16 -13.50 16.37
N GLU A 226 -15.41 -13.86 16.05
CA GLU A 226 -15.76 -14.47 14.75
C GLU A 226 -15.44 -13.52 13.59
N HIS A 227 -15.82 -12.25 13.72
CA HIS A 227 -15.54 -11.25 12.69
C HIS A 227 -14.06 -10.91 12.58
N TYR A 228 -13.32 -10.90 13.69
CA TYR A 228 -11.86 -10.72 13.72
C TYR A 228 -11.15 -11.77 12.87
N GLU A 229 -11.43 -13.05 13.11
CA GLU A 229 -10.84 -14.16 12.34
C GLU A 229 -11.27 -14.14 10.86
N GLN A 230 -12.54 -13.81 10.58
CA GLN A 230 -13.02 -13.68 9.20
C GLN A 230 -12.31 -12.54 8.45
N TRP A 231 -12.05 -11.40 9.10
CA TRP A 231 -11.36 -10.27 8.48
C TRP A 231 -9.88 -10.56 8.21
N ILE A 232 -9.22 -11.36 9.04
CA ILE A 232 -7.86 -11.86 8.74
C ILE A 232 -7.89 -12.72 7.49
N ALA A 233 -8.81 -13.68 7.40
CA ALA A 233 -8.93 -14.56 6.24
C ALA A 233 -9.27 -13.79 4.97
N ASP A 234 -10.21 -12.85 5.04
CA ASP A 234 -10.60 -11.99 3.92
C ASP A 234 -9.44 -11.10 3.43
N SER A 235 -8.60 -10.64 4.36
CA SER A 235 -7.43 -9.81 4.07
C SER A 235 -6.31 -10.61 3.38
N VAL A 236 -6.01 -11.83 3.87
CA VAL A 236 -5.08 -12.74 3.17
C VAL A 236 -5.60 -13.07 1.77
N ALA A 237 -6.90 -13.38 1.66
CA ALA A 237 -7.53 -13.73 0.39
C ALA A 237 -7.43 -12.60 -0.64
N PHE A 238 -7.52 -11.34 -0.23
CA PHE A 238 -7.34 -10.19 -1.13
C PHE A 238 -5.97 -10.17 -1.81
N TYR A 239 -4.90 -10.42 -1.04
CA TYR A 239 -3.55 -10.43 -1.58
C TYR A 239 -3.29 -11.66 -2.46
N THR A 240 -3.71 -12.85 -2.02
CA THR A 240 -3.50 -14.08 -2.79
C THR A 240 -4.34 -14.14 -4.07
N ASP A 241 -5.57 -13.61 -4.04
CA ASP A 241 -6.42 -13.48 -5.23
C ASP A 241 -5.78 -12.56 -6.28
N LEU A 242 -5.02 -11.55 -5.85
CA LEU A 242 -4.30 -10.62 -6.72
C LEU A 242 -2.86 -11.09 -7.06
N GLY A 243 -2.56 -12.36 -6.79
CA GLY A 243 -1.35 -13.03 -7.27
C GLY A 243 -0.16 -13.01 -6.34
N ILE A 244 -0.30 -12.60 -5.06
CA ILE A 244 0.76 -12.84 -4.08
C ILE A 244 0.84 -14.33 -3.75
N ASP A 245 2.05 -14.89 -3.81
CA ASP A 245 2.32 -16.25 -3.34
C ASP A 245 2.01 -16.39 -1.84
N PRO A 246 1.10 -17.31 -1.45
CA PRO A 246 0.80 -17.56 -0.04
C PRO A 246 2.02 -17.90 0.82
N GLU A 247 3.09 -18.48 0.25
CA GLU A 247 4.32 -18.77 1.00
C GLU A 247 5.09 -17.51 1.42
N ASN A 248 4.82 -16.37 0.77
CA ASN A 248 5.40 -15.07 1.11
C ASN A 248 4.54 -14.27 2.08
N LEU A 249 3.41 -14.83 2.55
CA LEU A 249 2.54 -14.23 3.56
C LEU A 249 2.54 -15.08 4.83
N ARG A 250 2.47 -14.41 5.99
CA ARG A 250 2.20 -15.07 7.27
C ARG A 250 1.36 -14.20 8.17
N ARG A 251 0.58 -14.86 9.03
CA ARG A 251 -0.03 -14.24 10.20
C ARG A 251 1.01 -14.19 11.32
N PHE A 252 1.13 -13.04 11.96
CA PHE A 252 1.89 -12.84 13.19
C PHE A 252 0.94 -12.27 14.24
N ASP A 253 0.59 -13.07 15.24
CA ASP A 253 -0.21 -12.61 16.37
C ASP A 253 0.67 -11.82 17.33
N VAL A 254 0.31 -10.54 17.53
CA VAL A 254 1.10 -9.62 18.36
C VAL A 254 1.00 -10.04 19.83
N PRO A 255 2.12 -10.31 20.52
CA PRO A 255 2.10 -10.77 21.91
C PRO A 255 1.46 -9.78 22.89
N ASP A 256 0.92 -10.32 23.98
CA ASP A 256 0.42 -9.55 25.11
C ASP A 256 1.50 -8.61 25.67
N GLY A 257 1.20 -7.31 25.73
CA GLY A 257 2.13 -6.27 26.17
C GLY A 257 2.80 -5.48 25.04
N GLU A 258 2.85 -6.03 23.82
CA GLU A 258 3.31 -5.32 22.61
C GLU A 258 2.14 -4.73 21.80
N ARG A 259 0.91 -5.15 22.11
CA ARG A 259 -0.33 -4.63 21.51
C ARG A 259 -0.55 -3.17 21.85
N ALA A 260 -1.17 -2.44 20.91
CA ALA A 260 -1.67 -1.09 21.20
C ALA A 260 -2.64 -1.15 22.39
N HIS A 261 -2.61 -0.12 23.25
CA HIS A 261 -3.35 -0.07 24.52
C HIS A 261 -4.87 -0.25 24.38
N TYR A 262 -5.42 -0.08 23.19
CA TYR A 262 -6.84 -0.23 22.85
C TYR A 262 -7.20 -1.59 22.24
N SER A 263 -6.24 -2.47 21.96
CA SER A 263 -6.47 -3.70 21.20
C SER A 263 -6.54 -4.95 22.09
N ASP A 264 -7.67 -5.64 22.04
CA ASP A 264 -7.90 -6.94 22.69
C ASP A 264 -7.22 -8.10 21.93
N ALA A 265 -7.03 -7.96 20.62
CA ALA A 265 -6.23 -8.87 19.79
C ALA A 265 -5.75 -8.15 18.53
N THR A 266 -4.48 -8.33 18.14
CA THR A 266 -3.94 -7.80 16.87
C THR A 266 -3.20 -8.89 16.13
N ALA A 267 -3.53 -9.07 14.86
CA ALA A 267 -2.84 -9.96 13.95
C ALA A 267 -2.28 -9.15 12.80
N ASP A 268 -0.96 -9.15 12.68
CA ASP A 268 -0.27 -8.57 11.54
C ASP A 268 -0.22 -9.61 10.43
N ILE A 269 -0.57 -9.20 9.21
CA ILE A 269 -0.25 -9.97 8.02
C ILE A 269 1.08 -9.42 7.54
N GLU A 270 2.12 -10.25 7.62
CA GLU A 270 3.46 -9.89 7.20
C GLU A 270 3.76 -10.46 5.81
N TYR A 271 4.56 -9.70 5.05
CA TYR A 271 5.10 -10.15 3.77
C TYR A 271 6.62 -10.31 3.85
N ARG A 272 7.13 -11.28 3.09
CA ARG A 272 8.55 -11.62 3.01
C ARG A 272 9.34 -10.62 2.15
N PHE A 273 9.53 -9.40 2.65
CA PHE A 273 10.24 -8.33 1.92
C PHE A 273 11.73 -8.59 1.69
N GLY A 274 12.36 -9.46 2.49
CA GLY A 274 13.77 -9.79 2.38
C GLY A 274 14.69 -8.64 2.82
N PHE A 275 14.30 -7.89 3.86
CA PHE A 275 15.15 -6.82 4.40
C PHE A 275 16.41 -7.39 5.05
N THR A 276 17.44 -6.55 5.15
CA THR A 276 18.66 -6.93 5.87
C THR A 276 18.35 -6.94 7.38
N GLY A 277 18.48 -8.10 8.04
CA GLY A 277 18.26 -8.26 9.49
C GLY A 277 16.89 -8.79 9.89
N SER A 278 15.84 -8.52 9.09
CA SER A 278 14.54 -9.19 9.21
C SER A 278 14.03 -9.55 7.82
N GLU A 279 13.65 -10.80 7.63
CA GLU A 279 13.13 -11.27 6.35
C GLU A 279 11.67 -10.82 6.11
N TRP A 280 10.93 -10.61 7.21
CA TRP A 280 9.51 -10.29 7.23
C TRP A 280 9.29 -8.83 7.63
N GLY A 281 8.20 -8.25 7.12
CA GLY A 281 7.70 -6.96 7.56
C GLY A 281 6.19 -6.88 7.44
N GLU A 282 5.58 -6.15 8.36
CA GLU A 282 4.14 -5.88 8.42
C GLU A 282 3.65 -5.27 7.09
N LEU A 283 2.71 -5.96 6.43
CA LEU A 283 2.03 -5.48 5.23
C LEU A 283 0.76 -4.71 5.59
N MET A 284 0.03 -5.21 6.59
CA MET A 284 -1.19 -4.66 7.16
C MET A 284 -1.48 -5.30 8.53
N GLY A 285 -2.37 -4.71 9.33
CA GLY A 285 -2.80 -5.26 10.62
C GLY A 285 -4.33 -5.39 10.72
N VAL A 286 -4.81 -6.46 11.37
CA VAL A 286 -6.20 -6.59 11.81
C VAL A 286 -6.23 -6.48 13.33
N ALA A 287 -6.98 -5.52 13.87
CA ALA A 287 -7.12 -5.31 15.31
C ALA A 287 -8.58 -5.48 15.77
N ASN A 288 -8.79 -6.07 16.94
CA ASN A 288 -10.04 -5.99 17.69
C ASN A 288 -9.89 -4.89 18.74
N ARG A 289 -10.47 -3.72 18.47
CA ARG A 289 -10.32 -2.50 19.29
C ARG A 289 -11.41 -2.37 20.37
N THR A 290 -12.24 -3.40 20.53
CA THR A 290 -13.40 -3.42 21.42
C THR A 290 -14.25 -2.15 21.26
N ASP A 291 -14.74 -1.55 22.34
CA ASP A 291 -15.56 -0.34 22.33
C ASP A 291 -14.75 0.94 22.63
N PHE A 292 -13.42 0.85 22.67
CA PHE A 292 -12.52 1.94 23.09
C PHE A 292 -12.75 3.23 22.31
N ASP A 293 -12.71 3.18 20.98
CA ASP A 293 -12.75 4.37 20.13
C ASP A 293 -14.05 5.15 20.28
N LEU A 294 -15.19 4.46 20.21
CA LEU A 294 -16.50 5.08 20.36
C LEU A 294 -16.72 5.59 21.79
N ASN A 295 -16.29 4.85 22.82
CA ASN A 295 -16.41 5.30 24.21
C ASN A 295 -15.62 6.58 24.48
N ASN A 296 -14.37 6.67 23.99
CA ASN A 296 -13.56 7.87 24.16
C ASN A 296 -14.20 9.10 23.51
N HIS A 297 -14.76 8.93 22.30
CA HIS A 297 -15.47 10.03 21.64
C HIS A 297 -16.80 10.37 22.32
N ILE A 298 -17.53 9.40 22.87
CA ILE A 298 -18.72 9.65 23.68
C ILE A 298 -18.37 10.49 24.90
N GLU A 299 -17.32 10.10 25.65
CA GLU A 299 -16.89 10.81 26.86
C GLU A 299 -16.40 12.23 26.54
N ALA A 300 -15.55 12.38 25.52
CA ALA A 300 -14.95 13.68 25.19
C ALA A 300 -15.93 14.66 24.51
N SER A 301 -16.89 14.16 23.72
CA SER A 301 -17.82 15.01 22.95
C SER A 301 -19.18 15.22 23.63
N GLY A 302 -19.57 14.32 24.54
CA GLY A 302 -20.91 14.26 25.11
C GLY A 302 -22.00 13.81 24.13
N GLN A 303 -21.65 13.38 22.92
CA GLN A 303 -22.59 12.83 21.94
C GLN A 303 -22.80 11.34 22.18
N ASP A 304 -24.02 10.86 21.96
CA ASP A 304 -24.36 9.46 22.16
C ASP A 304 -24.13 8.64 20.88
N LEU A 305 -23.02 7.90 20.83
CA LEU A 305 -22.65 7.03 19.71
C LEU A 305 -23.05 5.56 19.92
N ARG A 306 -23.83 5.24 20.95
CA ARG A 306 -24.31 3.87 21.17
C ARG A 306 -25.37 3.48 20.14
N PHE A 307 -25.28 2.27 19.63
CA PHE A 307 -26.29 1.68 18.76
C PHE A 307 -27.48 1.17 19.58
N PHE A 308 -28.70 1.42 19.11
CA PHE A 308 -29.92 0.90 19.71
C PHE A 308 -30.48 -0.24 18.84
N ASP A 309 -30.37 -1.47 19.34
CA ASP A 309 -30.98 -2.63 18.71
C ASP A 309 -32.45 -2.72 19.12
N GLN A 310 -33.34 -2.42 18.16
CA GLN A 310 -34.78 -2.47 18.35
C GLN A 310 -35.31 -3.89 18.57
N ALA A 311 -34.65 -4.92 18.04
CA ALA A 311 -35.09 -6.31 18.17
C ALA A 311 -34.80 -6.84 19.58
N ALA A 312 -33.63 -6.52 20.13
CA ALA A 312 -33.26 -6.84 21.50
C ALA A 312 -33.81 -5.84 22.53
N ASN A 313 -34.23 -4.64 22.08
CA ASN A 313 -34.56 -3.48 22.93
C ASN A 313 -33.41 -3.10 23.87
N GLU A 314 -32.18 -3.13 23.34
CA GLU A 314 -30.94 -2.89 24.08
C GLU A 314 -30.10 -1.82 23.38
N LYS A 315 -29.30 -1.12 24.19
CA LYS A 315 -28.39 -0.08 23.71
C LYS A 315 -26.97 -0.40 24.15
N TYR A 316 -26.05 -0.47 23.19
CA TYR A 316 -24.67 -0.86 23.44
C TYR A 316 -23.71 -0.05 22.56
N VAL A 317 -22.43 -0.05 22.93
CA VAL A 317 -21.36 0.48 22.08
C VAL A 317 -20.85 -0.69 21.23
N PRO A 318 -20.95 -0.63 19.89
CA PRO A 318 -20.42 -1.67 19.03
C PRO A 318 -18.91 -1.84 19.26
N TYR A 319 -18.45 -3.09 19.18
CA TYR A 319 -17.03 -3.36 19.09
C TYR A 319 -16.54 -3.06 17.67
N VAL A 320 -15.26 -2.75 17.53
CA VAL A 320 -14.65 -2.41 16.24
C VAL A 320 -13.58 -3.42 15.88
N ILE A 321 -13.75 -4.06 14.72
CA ILE A 321 -12.70 -4.82 14.06
C ILE A 321 -12.11 -3.93 12.97
N GLU A 322 -10.81 -3.67 13.04
CA GLU A 322 -10.08 -2.77 12.14
C GLU A 322 -9.08 -3.54 11.27
N PRO A 323 -9.41 -3.80 9.99
CA PRO A 323 -8.42 -4.09 8.96
C PRO A 323 -7.77 -2.79 8.44
N SER A 324 -6.48 -2.58 8.73
CA SER A 324 -5.71 -1.42 8.26
C SER A 324 -4.65 -1.81 7.23
N PHE A 325 -4.87 -1.48 5.96
CA PHE A 325 -3.98 -1.80 4.85
C PHE A 325 -3.07 -0.62 4.50
N GLY A 326 -1.76 -0.86 4.37
CA GLY A 326 -0.82 0.13 3.82
C GLY A 326 -0.76 0.06 2.30
N LEU A 327 -1.32 1.04 1.57
CA LEU A 327 -1.30 1.05 0.08
C LEU A 327 0.12 1.03 -0.48
N THR A 328 1.01 1.82 0.13
CA THR A 328 2.41 1.89 -0.27
C THR A 328 3.13 0.54 -0.09
N ARG A 329 2.85 -0.16 1.02
CA ARG A 329 3.43 -1.48 1.31
C ARG A 329 2.86 -2.55 0.40
N ALA A 330 1.54 -2.49 0.11
CA ALA A 330 0.89 -3.35 -0.87
C ALA A 330 1.52 -3.21 -2.27
N LEU A 331 1.75 -1.98 -2.74
CA LEU A 331 2.44 -1.74 -4.00
C LEU A 331 3.82 -2.40 -4.03
N MET A 332 4.59 -2.25 -2.94
CA MET A 332 5.91 -2.86 -2.83
C MET A 332 5.86 -4.38 -2.85
N ALA A 333 4.91 -4.99 -2.12
CA ALA A 333 4.70 -6.43 -2.10
C ALA A 333 4.33 -6.97 -3.49
N PHE A 334 3.38 -6.35 -4.19
CA PHE A 334 3.01 -6.77 -5.55
C PHE A 334 4.16 -6.62 -6.55
N LEU A 335 4.98 -5.57 -6.45
CA LEU A 335 6.16 -5.42 -7.31
C LEU A 335 7.22 -6.48 -7.00
N LEU A 336 7.42 -6.82 -5.72
CA LEU A 336 8.37 -7.86 -5.33
C LEU A 336 7.90 -9.22 -5.80
N ASP A 337 6.67 -9.60 -5.46
CA ASP A 337 6.14 -10.94 -5.70
C ASP A 337 6.02 -11.25 -7.20
N SER A 338 5.59 -10.26 -7.99
CA SER A 338 5.48 -10.38 -9.44
C SER A 338 6.82 -10.27 -10.19
N TYR A 339 7.93 -9.89 -9.54
CA TYR A 339 9.22 -9.76 -10.22
C TYR A 339 9.84 -11.13 -10.50
N HIS A 340 10.02 -11.44 -11.78
CA HIS A 340 10.74 -12.62 -12.23
C HIS A 340 11.81 -12.28 -13.27
N GLU A 341 12.82 -13.14 -13.31
CA GLU A 341 13.78 -13.18 -14.41
C GLU A 341 13.72 -14.56 -15.07
N ASP A 342 13.45 -14.60 -16.38
CA ASP A 342 13.42 -15.82 -17.18
C ASP A 342 14.19 -15.63 -18.50
N GLU A 343 14.08 -16.60 -19.40
CA GLU A 343 14.72 -16.57 -20.72
C GLU A 343 13.68 -16.41 -21.81
N ALA A 344 14.02 -15.68 -22.87
CA ALA A 344 13.12 -15.56 -24.00
C ALA A 344 13.83 -15.40 -25.35
N PRO A 345 13.21 -15.85 -26.45
CA PRO A 345 13.85 -15.91 -27.76
C PRO A 345 14.32 -14.53 -28.24
N ASN A 346 15.49 -14.50 -28.86
CA ASN A 346 16.05 -13.33 -29.50
C ASN A 346 16.00 -13.46 -31.03
N ALA A 347 16.12 -12.32 -31.71
CA ALA A 347 16.04 -12.26 -33.18
C ALA A 347 17.21 -12.97 -33.90
N LYS A 348 18.21 -13.48 -33.17
CA LYS A 348 19.41 -14.15 -33.71
C LYS A 348 19.39 -15.68 -33.51
N GLY A 349 18.28 -16.25 -33.03
CA GLY A 349 18.14 -17.70 -32.84
C GLY A 349 18.68 -18.26 -31.52
N GLY A 350 18.85 -17.41 -30.49
CA GLY A 350 19.18 -17.80 -29.12
C GLY A 350 18.16 -17.26 -28.11
N VAL A 351 18.49 -17.31 -26.82
CA VAL A 351 17.68 -16.72 -25.74
C VAL A 351 18.42 -15.58 -25.06
N ASP A 352 17.69 -14.54 -24.69
CA ASP A 352 18.18 -13.45 -23.83
C ASP A 352 17.45 -13.50 -22.49
N LYS A 353 18.14 -13.09 -21.43
CA LYS A 353 17.53 -12.87 -20.12
C LYS A 353 16.43 -11.80 -20.23
N ARG A 354 15.28 -12.09 -19.64
CA ARG A 354 14.11 -11.20 -19.57
C ARG A 354 13.82 -10.90 -18.11
N THR A 355 13.62 -9.63 -17.79
CA THR A 355 12.90 -9.22 -16.59
C THR A 355 11.42 -9.08 -16.94
N VAL A 356 10.54 -9.67 -16.13
CA VAL A 356 9.08 -9.58 -16.31
C VAL A 356 8.40 -9.34 -14.96
N LEU A 357 7.45 -8.41 -14.94
CA LEU A 357 6.52 -8.26 -13.82
C LEU A 357 5.25 -9.04 -14.13
N ARG A 358 5.06 -10.18 -13.47
CA ARG A 358 3.88 -11.04 -13.61
C ARG A 358 2.67 -10.54 -12.81
N LEU A 359 2.39 -9.24 -12.89
CA LEU A 359 1.25 -8.63 -12.19
C LEU A 359 -0.07 -9.25 -12.65
N ASP A 360 -1.01 -9.43 -11.74
CA ASP A 360 -2.39 -9.72 -12.11
C ASP A 360 -2.90 -8.64 -13.09
N PRO A 361 -3.61 -8.99 -14.18
CA PRO A 361 -4.09 -8.02 -15.16
C PRO A 361 -4.90 -6.87 -14.55
N ARG A 362 -5.60 -7.12 -13.42
CA ARG A 362 -6.35 -6.11 -12.66
C ARG A 362 -5.44 -5.04 -12.06
N LEU A 363 -4.19 -5.39 -11.74
CA LEU A 363 -3.19 -4.49 -11.15
C LEU A 363 -2.28 -3.83 -12.18
N ALA A 364 -2.06 -4.47 -13.33
CA ALA A 364 -1.11 -3.98 -14.34
C ALA A 364 -1.34 -2.50 -14.71
N PRO A 365 -0.32 -1.63 -14.66
CA PRO A 365 -0.47 -0.20 -14.97
C PRO A 365 -1.02 0.05 -16.37
N VAL A 366 -0.49 -0.68 -17.35
CA VAL A 366 -0.92 -0.66 -18.75
C VAL A 366 -1.56 -2.00 -19.05
N LYS A 367 -2.81 -2.00 -19.54
CA LYS A 367 -3.57 -3.23 -19.79
C LYS A 367 -3.26 -3.84 -21.16
N ALA A 368 -3.01 -2.98 -22.13
CA ALA A 368 -2.56 -3.38 -23.45
C ALA A 368 -1.59 -2.36 -24.05
N ALA A 369 -0.71 -2.81 -24.94
CA ALA A 369 0.17 -1.95 -25.71
C ALA A 369 0.00 -2.21 -27.20
N VAL A 370 -0.20 -1.17 -28.01
CA VAL A 370 -0.33 -1.30 -29.47
C VAL A 370 0.98 -0.93 -30.14
N LEU A 371 1.54 -1.89 -30.88
CA LEU A 371 2.90 -1.87 -31.39
C LEU A 371 2.91 -2.10 -32.92
N PRO A 372 3.14 -1.09 -33.76
CA PRO A 372 3.28 -1.33 -35.20
C PRO A 372 4.57 -2.11 -35.48
N LEU A 373 4.57 -3.11 -36.38
CA LEU A 373 5.74 -3.96 -36.64
C LEU A 373 7.01 -3.14 -36.93
N SER A 374 6.86 -2.04 -37.65
CA SER A 374 7.89 -1.02 -37.88
C SER A 374 7.27 0.37 -37.94
N ARG A 375 8.10 1.41 -37.80
CA ARG A 375 7.69 2.79 -38.05
C ARG A 375 7.54 3.01 -39.56
N ASN A 376 6.35 2.69 -40.06
CA ASN A 376 5.97 2.75 -41.47
C ASN A 376 4.70 3.60 -41.64
N GLU A 377 4.62 4.38 -42.72
CA GLU A 377 3.51 5.29 -42.99
C GLU A 377 2.15 4.60 -43.17
N GLN A 378 2.15 3.32 -43.55
CA GLN A 378 0.93 2.52 -43.70
C GLN A 378 0.50 1.87 -42.38
N LEU A 379 1.44 1.42 -41.55
CA LEU A 379 1.14 0.74 -40.29
C LEU A 379 0.83 1.71 -39.14
N SER A 380 1.55 2.83 -39.08
CA SER A 380 1.50 3.74 -37.92
C SER A 380 0.12 4.38 -37.73
N PRO A 381 -0.61 4.83 -38.78
CA PRO A 381 -1.96 5.37 -38.62
C PRO A 381 -2.96 4.32 -38.10
N VAL A 382 -2.88 3.08 -38.60
CA VAL A 382 -3.75 1.98 -38.16
C VAL A 382 -3.50 1.64 -36.69
N ALA A 383 -2.22 1.52 -36.30
CA ALA A 383 -1.85 1.24 -34.92
C ALA A 383 -2.23 2.37 -33.94
N ARG A 384 -2.11 3.64 -34.36
CA ARG A 384 -2.55 4.78 -33.52
C ARG A 384 -4.07 4.81 -33.38
N GLY A 385 -4.81 4.64 -34.47
CA GLY A 385 -6.28 4.56 -34.41
C GLY A 385 -6.76 3.42 -33.52
N LEU A 386 -6.13 2.24 -33.63
CA LEU A 386 -6.43 1.10 -32.76
C LEU A 386 -6.14 1.41 -31.28
N ALA A 387 -5.00 2.03 -30.98
CA ALA A 387 -4.68 2.44 -29.61
C ALA A 387 -5.73 3.41 -29.05
N ASP A 388 -6.12 4.41 -29.84
CA ASP A 388 -7.11 5.42 -29.44
C ASP A 388 -8.50 4.80 -29.20
N ASP A 389 -8.88 3.80 -29.99
CA ASP A 389 -10.12 3.06 -29.79
C ASP A 389 -10.09 2.23 -28.50
N LEU A 390 -8.99 1.52 -28.23
CA LEU A 390 -8.85 0.71 -27.01
C LEU A 390 -8.75 1.58 -25.75
N ARG A 391 -8.16 2.79 -25.84
CA ARG A 391 -8.07 3.77 -24.73
C ARG A 391 -9.41 4.20 -24.17
N LYS A 392 -10.50 4.02 -24.91
CA LYS A 392 -11.87 4.32 -24.43
C LYS A 392 -12.28 3.43 -23.26
N ASN A 393 -11.65 2.26 -23.10
CA ASN A 393 -12.01 1.28 -22.07
C ASN A 393 -10.86 0.93 -21.11
N TRP A 394 -9.60 1.04 -21.55
CA TRP A 394 -8.45 0.62 -20.77
C TRP A 394 -7.30 1.62 -20.84
N ASN A 395 -6.38 1.58 -19.86
CA ASN A 395 -5.10 2.25 -20.00
C ASN A 395 -4.24 1.51 -21.04
N VAL A 396 -4.04 2.15 -22.20
CA VAL A 396 -3.36 1.57 -23.36
C VAL A 396 -2.20 2.45 -23.80
N ASP A 397 -1.05 1.82 -23.94
CA ASP A 397 0.16 2.46 -24.44
C ASP A 397 0.32 2.26 -25.95
N PHE A 398 1.04 3.17 -26.59
CA PHE A 398 1.44 3.07 -27.99
C PHE A 398 2.95 3.26 -28.09
N ASP A 399 3.64 2.34 -28.74
CA ASP A 399 5.09 2.38 -28.85
C ASP A 399 5.56 1.95 -30.25
N ASP A 400 6.18 2.86 -31.00
CA ASP A 400 6.79 2.63 -32.31
C ASP A 400 8.34 2.71 -32.29
N ALA A 401 8.94 2.82 -31.11
CA ALA A 401 10.37 3.08 -30.95
C ALA A 401 11.22 1.80 -30.97
N GLY A 402 11.99 1.59 -32.04
CA GLY A 402 12.93 0.48 -32.15
C GLY A 402 12.27 -0.87 -32.48
N ALA A 403 13.07 -1.94 -32.48
CA ALA A 403 12.63 -3.26 -32.91
C ALA A 403 11.50 -3.82 -32.04
N ILE A 404 10.57 -4.57 -32.64
CA ILE A 404 9.39 -5.13 -31.96
C ILE A 404 9.74 -5.94 -30.70
N GLY A 405 10.80 -6.75 -30.76
CA GLY A 405 11.28 -7.50 -29.60
C GLY A 405 11.68 -6.60 -28.42
N ARG A 406 12.33 -5.45 -28.68
CA ARG A 406 12.68 -4.48 -27.62
C ARG A 406 11.45 -3.82 -27.01
N ARG A 407 10.39 -3.62 -27.80
CA ARG A 407 9.11 -3.11 -27.32
C ARG A 407 8.41 -4.11 -26.42
N TYR A 408 8.35 -5.37 -26.82
CA TYR A 408 7.87 -6.45 -25.93
C TYR A 408 8.66 -6.50 -24.62
N ARG A 409 10.00 -6.40 -24.65
CA ARG A 409 10.81 -6.34 -23.42
C ARG A 409 10.43 -5.18 -22.49
N ARG A 410 10.20 -3.98 -23.04
CA ARG A 410 9.78 -2.82 -22.23
C ARG A 410 8.45 -3.07 -21.53
N HIS A 411 7.50 -3.69 -22.22
CA HIS A 411 6.17 -4.00 -21.69
C HIS A 411 6.18 -5.17 -20.71
N ASP A 412 7.00 -6.20 -20.95
CA ASP A 412 7.23 -7.28 -20.00
C ASP A 412 7.79 -6.73 -18.67
N GLU A 413 8.76 -5.81 -18.73
CA GLU A 413 9.37 -5.17 -17.55
C GLU A 413 8.42 -4.31 -16.71
N ILE A 414 7.30 -3.87 -17.28
CA ILE A 414 6.29 -3.06 -16.56
C ILE A 414 4.99 -3.83 -16.32
N GLY A 415 4.96 -5.11 -16.70
CA GLY A 415 3.88 -6.04 -16.45
C GLY A 415 2.64 -5.85 -17.32
N THR A 416 2.77 -5.26 -18.52
CA THR A 416 1.65 -5.15 -19.46
C THR A 416 1.18 -6.55 -19.90
N PRO A 417 -0.08 -6.95 -19.67
CA PRO A 417 -0.56 -8.30 -19.96
C PRO A 417 -0.59 -8.63 -21.46
N PHE A 418 -0.99 -7.67 -22.30
CA PHE A 418 -1.19 -7.89 -23.73
C PHE A 418 -0.45 -6.88 -24.60
N CYS A 419 0.37 -7.37 -25.52
CA CYS A 419 0.98 -6.55 -26.57
C CYS A 419 0.35 -6.89 -27.92
N ILE A 420 -0.18 -5.90 -28.62
CA ILE A 420 -0.95 -6.04 -29.85
C ILE A 420 -0.10 -5.52 -31.01
N THR A 421 0.29 -6.40 -31.90
CA THR A 421 1.15 -6.06 -33.04
C THR A 421 0.32 -5.85 -34.29
N VAL A 422 0.54 -4.70 -34.93
CA VAL A 422 -0.01 -4.34 -36.24
C VAL A 422 1.06 -4.53 -37.30
N ASP A 423 0.90 -5.53 -38.17
CA ASP A 423 1.86 -5.88 -39.22
C ASP A 423 1.30 -5.59 -40.62
N PHE A 424 2.07 -5.90 -41.66
CA PHE A 424 1.63 -5.67 -43.04
C PHE A 424 0.42 -6.52 -43.41
N ASP A 425 0.33 -7.75 -42.89
CA ASP A 425 -0.81 -8.62 -43.11
C ASP A 425 -2.10 -8.00 -42.54
N THR A 426 -2.01 -7.20 -41.45
CA THR A 426 -3.16 -6.47 -40.87
C THR A 426 -3.86 -5.58 -41.89
N LEU A 427 -3.12 -5.03 -42.86
CA LEU A 427 -3.70 -4.16 -43.88
C LEU A 427 -4.63 -4.93 -44.83
N GLU A 428 -4.37 -6.23 -45.02
CA GLU A 428 -5.09 -7.14 -45.90
C GLU A 428 -6.17 -7.92 -45.14
N ASP A 429 -5.80 -8.61 -44.06
CA ASP A 429 -6.67 -9.56 -43.33
C ASP A 429 -7.53 -8.92 -42.23
N LYS A 430 -7.30 -7.64 -41.92
CA LYS A 430 -7.95 -6.89 -40.83
C LYS A 430 -7.86 -7.60 -39.48
N ALA A 431 -6.75 -8.27 -39.22
CA ALA A 431 -6.45 -8.91 -37.94
C ALA A 431 -5.11 -8.41 -37.37
N VAL A 432 -4.92 -8.59 -36.07
CA VAL A 432 -3.72 -8.20 -35.33
C VAL A 432 -3.21 -9.38 -34.52
N THR A 433 -1.93 -9.37 -34.21
CA THR A 433 -1.31 -10.42 -33.40
C THR A 433 -1.27 -9.98 -31.95
N VAL A 434 -2.03 -10.66 -31.08
CA VAL A 434 -2.04 -10.41 -29.64
C VAL A 434 -1.07 -11.36 -28.95
N ARG A 435 -0.04 -10.79 -28.31
CA ARG A 435 0.93 -11.50 -27.49
C ARG A 435 0.56 -11.38 -26.02
N GLU A 436 0.42 -12.52 -25.34
CA GLU A 436 0.26 -12.59 -23.88
C GLU A 436 1.64 -12.59 -23.18
N ARG A 437 1.77 -11.86 -22.07
CA ARG A 437 3.04 -11.59 -21.38
C ARG A 437 3.76 -12.83 -20.84
N ASP A 438 3.04 -13.67 -20.11
CA ASP A 438 3.62 -14.73 -19.27
C ASP A 438 4.04 -15.93 -20.12
N THR A 439 3.12 -16.44 -20.95
CA THR A 439 3.35 -17.55 -21.88
C THR A 439 4.11 -17.14 -23.12
N MET A 440 4.10 -15.85 -23.46
CA MET A 440 4.58 -15.32 -24.75
C MET A 440 3.84 -15.87 -25.97
N GLY A 441 2.71 -16.56 -25.76
CA GLY A 441 1.85 -17.06 -26.82
C GLY A 441 1.31 -15.91 -27.67
N GLN A 442 1.18 -16.17 -28.96
CA GLN A 442 0.68 -15.21 -29.94
C GLN A 442 -0.57 -15.77 -30.62
N GLU A 443 -1.62 -14.96 -30.69
CA GLU A 443 -2.88 -15.30 -31.33
C GLU A 443 -3.24 -14.23 -32.35
N ARG A 444 -3.68 -14.64 -33.55
CA ARG A 444 -4.16 -13.72 -34.59
C ARG A 444 -5.65 -13.48 -34.37
N VAL A 445 -6.02 -12.25 -34.04
CA VAL A 445 -7.41 -11.87 -33.67
C VAL A 445 -7.89 -10.80 -34.64
N SER A 446 -9.10 -10.95 -35.17
CA SER A 446 -9.68 -9.94 -36.06
C SER A 446 -9.98 -8.63 -35.30
N LEU A 447 -9.80 -7.49 -35.98
CA LEU A 447 -9.94 -6.17 -35.37
C LEU A 447 -11.34 -5.93 -34.78
N ASP A 448 -12.38 -6.47 -35.40
CA ASP A 448 -13.77 -6.38 -34.95
C ASP A 448 -14.05 -7.20 -33.68
N GLN A 449 -13.26 -8.26 -33.41
CA GLN A 449 -13.39 -9.10 -32.22
C GLN A 449 -12.42 -8.72 -31.09
N LEU A 450 -11.39 -7.92 -31.39
CA LEU A 450 -10.30 -7.63 -30.46
C LEU A 450 -10.78 -7.05 -29.13
N GLN A 451 -11.73 -6.10 -29.16
CA GLN A 451 -12.25 -5.50 -27.92
C GLN A 451 -12.94 -6.56 -27.05
N GLY A 452 -13.76 -7.45 -27.63
CA GLY A 452 -14.41 -8.53 -26.91
C GLY A 452 -13.40 -9.56 -26.37
N TYR A 453 -12.39 -9.88 -27.18
CA TYR A 453 -11.28 -10.77 -26.80
C TYR A 453 -10.54 -10.26 -25.56
N LEU A 454 -10.22 -8.96 -25.52
CA LEU A 454 -9.54 -8.31 -24.40
C LEU A 454 -10.46 -8.18 -23.19
N ALA A 455 -11.73 -7.80 -23.37
CA ALA A 455 -12.68 -7.63 -22.27
C ALA A 455 -12.87 -8.90 -21.43
N GLN A 456 -12.87 -10.07 -22.06
CA GLN A 456 -12.97 -11.36 -21.35
C GLN A 456 -11.73 -11.65 -20.48
N ARG A 457 -10.55 -11.18 -20.90
CA ARG A 457 -9.26 -11.43 -20.24
C ARG A 457 -8.85 -10.32 -19.27
N LEU A 458 -9.47 -9.16 -19.40
CA LEU A 458 -9.27 -7.98 -18.57
C LEU A 458 -10.48 -7.73 -17.66
N LEU A 459 -11.24 -8.78 -17.32
CA LEU A 459 -12.38 -8.63 -16.44
C LEU A 459 -11.94 -8.10 -15.06
N GLY A 460 -12.55 -6.99 -14.65
CA GLY A 460 -12.19 -6.31 -13.40
C GLY A 460 -10.93 -5.43 -13.49
N ALA A 461 -10.24 -5.37 -14.64
CA ALA A 461 -9.07 -4.54 -14.92
C ALA A 461 -9.41 -3.16 -15.49
#